data_AF-A0A917RK97-F1
#
_entry.id   AF-A0A917RK97-F1
#
_cell.length_a   1.000
_cell.length_b   1.000
_cell.length_c   1.000
_cell.angle_alpha   90.00
_cell.angle_beta   90.00
_cell.angle_gamma   90.00
#
_symmetry.space_group_name_H-M   'P 1'
#
loop_
_entity.id
_entity.type
_entity.pdbx_description
1 polymer ?
#
loop_
_entity_poly.entity_id
_entity_poly.type
_entity_poly.pdbx_seq_one_letter_code
_entity_poly.pdbx_strand_id
1 'polypeptide(L)'
;MIGIVGGYGAVGGAAARLLAGHGVRVGGRDAEAARRFVRDTLGGDGEACQVDACDPAALARFCRGCRVVVNCAGPSYLLLDRVARGAFAAGADYVDAAGDVPAYRPLARTGTGGRVAVLSAGMLPGLTGLLPRHLAGLAEGGPLRLDVYTGGLDRLTPAAAGDVLLAGKGGDAADHGEPLASWRDGGRVSRALAPAQDAELPYFPGPVTAYPYLSAEAERVAHDLELGEARCYTVVPGGEAVGGVAAAASAADLARTAGLELAGRTPYYVLLFQLSDARATRTLVVRAAGSYALTAAVVAHAAAAVLAGEVPPGVHFADAVLDPARVLAGIAPVATVELTDAVPPIDLRAPAFEEGEL
;
A
#
# COMPACT_ATOMS: atom_id res chain seq x y z
N MET A 1 -2.63 24.52 -5.56
CA MET A 1 -2.28 23.56 -6.62
C MET A 1 -1.59 22.35 -6.02
N ILE A 2 -2.03 21.17 -6.44
CA ILE A 2 -1.44 19.87 -6.12
C ILE A 2 -0.74 19.34 -7.38
N GLY A 3 0.55 19.00 -7.29
CA GLY A 3 1.27 18.35 -8.39
C GLY A 3 1.28 16.83 -8.21
N ILE A 4 0.85 16.06 -9.20
CA ILE A 4 0.83 14.59 -9.14
C ILE A 4 1.82 14.00 -10.14
N VAL A 5 2.93 13.44 -9.65
CA VAL A 5 3.91 12.70 -10.47
C VAL A 5 3.38 11.28 -10.71
N GLY A 6 3.43 10.81 -11.96
CA GLY A 6 2.70 9.59 -12.37
C GLY A 6 1.19 9.84 -12.50
N GLY A 7 0.77 11.09 -12.72
CA GLY A 7 -0.62 11.55 -12.61
C GLY A 7 -1.60 11.04 -13.65
N TYR A 8 -1.14 10.29 -14.66
CA TYR A 8 -2.00 9.59 -15.63
C TYR A 8 -1.83 8.06 -15.58
N GLY A 9 -1.13 7.54 -14.55
CA GLY A 9 -1.09 6.11 -14.24
C GLY A 9 -2.34 5.63 -13.50
N ALA A 10 -2.40 4.35 -13.16
CA ALA A 10 -3.59 3.76 -12.50
C ALA A 10 -3.95 4.46 -11.18
N VAL A 11 -2.97 4.64 -10.29
CA VAL A 11 -3.14 5.36 -9.01
C VAL A 11 -3.23 6.87 -9.24
N GLY A 12 -2.22 7.46 -9.90
CA GLY A 12 -2.13 8.91 -10.05
C GLY A 12 -3.31 9.52 -10.80
N GLY A 13 -3.84 8.83 -11.81
CA GLY A 13 -5.03 9.26 -12.54
C GLY A 13 -6.31 9.18 -11.70
N ALA A 14 -6.48 8.13 -10.91
CA ALA A 14 -7.59 8.05 -9.96
C ALA A 14 -7.49 9.15 -8.87
N ALA A 15 -6.28 9.39 -8.34
CA ALA A 15 -6.03 10.45 -7.37
C ALA A 15 -6.30 11.84 -7.97
N ALA A 16 -5.89 12.08 -9.23
CA ALA A 16 -6.15 13.34 -9.93
C ALA A 16 -7.65 13.65 -10.06
N ARG A 17 -8.49 12.63 -10.32
CA ARG A 17 -9.96 12.79 -10.35
C ARG A 17 -10.51 13.19 -8.98
N LEU A 18 -10.06 12.50 -7.92
CA LEU A 18 -10.50 12.78 -6.55
C LEU A 18 -10.05 14.18 -6.07
N LEU A 19 -8.94 14.68 -6.60
CA LEU A 19 -8.33 15.94 -6.20
C LEU A 19 -8.63 17.13 -7.13
N ALA A 20 -9.39 16.93 -8.22
CA ALA A 20 -9.60 17.93 -9.28
C ALA A 20 -10.02 19.32 -8.74
N GLY A 21 -10.91 19.36 -7.74
CA GLY A 21 -11.37 20.60 -7.09
C GLY A 21 -10.31 21.43 -6.34
N HIS A 22 -9.06 20.96 -6.22
CA HIS A 22 -7.96 21.66 -5.55
C HIS A 22 -6.95 22.30 -6.53
N GLY A 23 -7.24 22.23 -7.84
CA GLY A 23 -6.33 22.62 -8.92
C GLY A 23 -5.16 21.64 -9.02
N VAL A 24 -5.17 20.79 -10.05
CA VAL A 24 -4.20 19.69 -10.21
C VAL A 24 -3.23 19.94 -11.36
N ARG A 25 -1.96 19.61 -11.14
CA ARG A 25 -0.94 19.51 -12.18
C ARG A 25 -0.57 18.04 -12.37
N VAL A 26 -0.93 17.49 -13.52
CA VAL A 26 -0.70 16.11 -13.91
C VAL A 26 0.69 15.96 -14.53
N GLY A 27 1.53 15.17 -13.89
CA GLY A 27 2.93 14.96 -14.25
C GLY A 27 3.25 13.54 -14.73
N GLY A 28 4.07 13.43 -15.77
CA GLY A 28 4.75 12.19 -16.12
C GLY A 28 5.68 12.33 -17.32
N ARG A 29 6.32 11.23 -17.73
CA ARG A 29 7.36 11.23 -18.76
C ARG A 29 6.84 11.59 -20.16
N ASP A 30 5.58 11.31 -20.44
CA ASP A 30 4.92 11.59 -21.72
C ASP A 30 4.04 12.84 -21.58
N ALA A 31 4.47 13.92 -22.22
CA ALA A 31 3.77 15.20 -22.21
C ALA A 31 2.38 15.12 -22.86
N GLU A 32 2.23 14.35 -23.94
CA GLU A 32 0.96 14.27 -24.65
C GLU A 32 -0.04 13.38 -23.92
N ALA A 33 0.43 12.31 -23.26
CA ALA A 33 -0.40 11.52 -22.35
C ALA A 33 -0.94 12.39 -21.20
N ALA A 34 -0.10 13.24 -20.59
CA ALA A 34 -0.55 14.16 -19.54
C ALA A 34 -1.58 15.17 -20.06
N ARG A 35 -1.36 15.78 -21.24
CA ARG A 35 -2.32 16.72 -21.83
C ARG A 35 -3.65 16.06 -22.17
N ARG A 36 -3.60 14.86 -22.76
CA ARG A 36 -4.80 14.08 -23.08
C ARG A 36 -5.58 13.70 -21.83
N PHE A 37 -4.89 13.28 -20.78
CA PHE A 37 -5.54 12.98 -19.51
C PHE A 37 -6.28 14.21 -18.94
N VAL A 38 -5.62 15.37 -18.92
CA VAL A 38 -6.26 16.62 -18.46
C VAL A 38 -7.48 16.97 -19.32
N ARG A 39 -7.36 16.92 -20.65
CA ARG A 39 -8.48 17.24 -21.56
C ARG A 39 -9.65 16.26 -21.41
N ASP A 40 -9.37 14.96 -21.49
CA ASP A 40 -10.39 13.94 -21.70
C ASP A 40 -10.96 13.43 -20.36
N THR A 41 -10.15 13.42 -19.30
CA THR A 41 -10.54 12.87 -17.99
C THR A 41 -10.89 13.94 -16.98
N LEU A 42 -10.18 15.08 -16.98
CA LEU A 42 -10.45 16.19 -16.08
C LEU A 42 -11.26 17.31 -16.74
N GLY A 43 -11.72 17.13 -17.98
CA GLY A 43 -12.53 18.13 -18.69
C GLY A 43 -11.78 19.44 -18.97
N GLY A 44 -10.45 19.40 -19.01
CA GLY A 44 -9.60 20.60 -19.13
C GLY A 44 -9.29 21.29 -17.79
N ASP A 45 -9.83 20.81 -16.67
CA ASP A 45 -9.58 21.37 -15.34
C ASP A 45 -8.27 20.82 -14.74
N GLY A 46 -7.15 21.38 -15.21
CA GLY A 46 -5.83 21.07 -14.69
C GLY A 46 -4.69 21.51 -15.60
N GLU A 47 -3.47 21.33 -15.12
CA GLU A 47 -2.25 21.57 -15.89
C GLU A 47 -1.59 20.25 -16.27
N ALA A 48 -1.08 20.14 -17.49
CA ALA A 48 -0.23 19.03 -17.88
C ALA A 48 1.24 19.47 -17.90
N CYS A 49 2.11 18.69 -17.27
CA CYS A 49 3.53 18.99 -17.22
C CYS A 49 4.36 17.73 -17.45
N GLN A 50 5.32 17.79 -18.38
CA GLN A 50 6.27 16.70 -18.55
C GLN A 50 7.28 16.71 -17.39
N VAL A 51 7.42 15.57 -16.73
CA VAL A 51 8.38 15.37 -15.65
C VAL A 51 8.93 13.96 -15.69
N ASP A 52 10.25 13.85 -15.68
CA ASP A 52 10.98 12.64 -15.34
C ASP A 52 11.51 12.79 -13.91
N ALA A 53 11.17 11.86 -13.02
CA ALA A 53 11.60 11.88 -11.63
C ALA A 53 13.12 11.64 -11.47
N CYS A 54 13.80 11.20 -12.53
CA CYS A 54 15.26 11.09 -12.58
C CYS A 54 15.96 12.36 -13.11
N ASP A 55 15.20 13.36 -13.58
CA ASP A 55 15.72 14.66 -14.03
C ASP A 55 15.43 15.75 -12.97
N PRO A 56 16.46 16.21 -12.23
CA PRO A 56 16.29 17.23 -11.20
C PRO A 56 15.74 18.57 -11.72
N ALA A 57 16.09 18.96 -12.95
CA ALA A 57 15.62 20.22 -13.53
C ALA A 57 14.14 20.12 -13.93
N ALA A 58 13.74 18.98 -14.49
CA ALA A 58 12.32 18.71 -14.76
C ALA A 58 11.50 18.67 -13.48
N LEU A 59 11.99 17.99 -12.42
CA LEU A 59 11.34 17.97 -11.11
C LEU A 59 11.22 19.38 -10.50
N ALA A 60 12.27 20.19 -10.53
CA ALA A 60 12.23 21.55 -10.00
C ALA A 60 11.19 22.43 -10.73
N ARG A 61 11.08 22.29 -12.05
CA ARG A 61 10.05 22.97 -12.84
C ARG A 61 8.65 22.48 -12.49
N PHE A 62 8.48 21.16 -12.35
CA PHE A 62 7.20 20.55 -11.98
C PHE A 62 6.70 21.00 -10.61
N CYS A 63 7.58 21.02 -9.61
CA CYS A 63 7.22 21.32 -8.22
C CYS A 63 6.95 22.81 -7.98
N ARG A 64 7.42 23.71 -8.86
CA ARG A 64 7.27 25.16 -8.69
C ARG A 64 5.79 25.57 -8.61
N GLY A 65 5.42 26.25 -7.53
CA GLY A 65 4.04 26.72 -7.29
C GLY A 65 3.07 25.64 -6.79
N CYS A 66 3.54 24.40 -6.59
CA CYS A 66 2.76 23.38 -5.89
C CYS A 66 2.78 23.66 -4.38
N ARG A 67 1.64 23.44 -3.72
CA ARG A 67 1.57 23.39 -2.24
C ARG A 67 1.93 22.01 -1.73
N VAL A 68 1.42 20.98 -2.40
CA VAL A 68 1.70 19.57 -2.13
C VAL A 68 2.10 18.90 -3.44
N VAL A 69 3.14 18.07 -3.39
CA VAL A 69 3.51 17.16 -4.48
C VAL A 69 3.19 15.74 -4.04
N VAL A 70 2.37 15.07 -4.83
CA VAL A 70 1.94 13.69 -4.67
C VAL A 70 2.76 12.82 -5.63
N ASN A 71 3.47 11.84 -5.09
CA ASN A 71 4.18 10.84 -5.87
C ASN A 71 3.34 9.57 -6.03
N CYS A 72 2.89 9.31 -7.25
CA CYS A 72 2.25 8.06 -7.66
C CYS A 72 3.06 7.36 -8.76
N ALA A 73 4.32 7.76 -8.97
CA ALA A 73 5.21 7.14 -9.93
C ALA A 73 5.96 5.97 -9.31
N GLY A 74 6.35 5.02 -10.15
CA GLY A 74 7.18 3.90 -9.73
C GLY A 74 8.04 3.36 -10.88
N PRO A 75 8.85 2.31 -10.61
CA PRO A 75 8.95 1.59 -9.34
C PRO A 75 9.49 2.47 -8.20
N SER A 76 8.82 2.44 -7.05
CA SER A 76 9.13 3.24 -5.87
C SER A 76 10.56 3.03 -5.36
N TYR A 77 11.05 1.79 -5.35
CA TYR A 77 12.41 1.43 -4.93
C TYR A 77 13.51 2.01 -5.82
N LEU A 78 13.18 2.42 -7.04
CA LEU A 78 14.12 3.14 -7.90
C LEU A 78 14.09 4.65 -7.64
N LEU A 79 12.92 5.20 -7.32
CA LEU A 79 12.71 6.65 -7.15
C LEU A 79 13.17 7.16 -5.78
N LEU A 80 12.99 6.35 -4.72
CA LEU A 80 13.37 6.68 -3.35
C LEU A 80 12.86 8.09 -2.94
N ASP A 81 13.76 8.97 -2.51
CA ASP A 81 13.45 10.30 -1.99
C ASP A 81 13.58 11.43 -3.03
N ARG A 82 13.81 11.12 -4.32
CA ARG A 82 14.09 12.14 -5.34
C ARG A 82 12.96 13.15 -5.51
N VAL A 83 11.72 12.67 -5.57
CA VAL A 83 10.54 13.54 -5.75
C VAL A 83 10.34 14.42 -4.51
N ALA A 84 10.50 13.86 -3.31
CA ALA A 84 10.44 14.59 -2.05
C ALA A 84 11.46 15.72 -1.98
N ARG A 85 12.73 15.48 -2.36
CA ARG A 85 13.76 16.52 -2.42
C ARG A 85 13.39 17.65 -3.39
N GLY A 86 12.84 17.30 -4.56
CA GLY A 86 12.33 18.29 -5.53
C GLY A 86 11.18 19.13 -4.95
N ALA A 87 10.26 18.50 -4.23
CA ALA A 87 9.16 19.16 -3.56
C ALA A 87 9.66 20.14 -2.50
N PHE A 88 10.53 19.69 -1.58
CA PHE A 88 11.04 20.55 -0.51
C PHE A 88 11.86 21.73 -1.03
N ALA A 89 12.68 21.51 -2.07
CA ALA A 89 13.44 22.58 -2.71
C ALA A 89 12.53 23.67 -3.34
N ALA A 90 11.32 23.29 -3.78
CA ALA A 90 10.30 24.22 -4.27
C ALA A 90 9.41 24.80 -3.15
N GLY A 91 9.61 24.38 -1.90
CA GLY A 91 8.81 24.79 -0.75
C GLY A 91 7.44 24.10 -0.66
N ALA A 92 7.28 22.94 -1.29
CA ALA A 92 6.06 22.14 -1.23
C ALA A 92 6.18 21.02 -0.17
N ASP A 93 5.04 20.63 0.39
CA ASP A 93 4.91 19.41 1.17
C ASP A 93 4.81 18.19 0.24
N TYR A 94 4.93 16.99 0.80
CA TYR A 94 5.09 15.75 0.05
C TYR A 94 4.15 14.64 0.53
N VAL A 95 3.55 13.92 -0.40
CA VAL A 95 2.78 12.70 -0.15
C VAL A 95 3.26 11.62 -1.13
N ASP A 96 3.51 10.41 -0.66
CA ASP A 96 3.90 9.27 -1.48
C ASP A 96 2.91 8.12 -1.31
N ALA A 97 2.42 7.57 -2.42
CA ALA A 97 1.58 6.37 -2.40
C ALA A 97 2.33 5.15 -1.84
N ALA A 98 3.66 5.14 -1.94
CA ALA A 98 4.57 4.09 -1.48
C ALA A 98 5.74 4.74 -0.70
N GLY A 99 6.98 4.53 -1.11
CA GLY A 99 8.17 5.09 -0.48
C GLY A 99 8.75 4.19 0.62
N ASP A 100 7.91 3.72 1.54
CA ASP A 100 8.27 2.80 2.63
C ASP A 100 9.58 3.18 3.36
N VAL A 101 10.23 2.23 4.04
CA VAL A 101 11.51 2.41 4.72
C VAL A 101 12.62 2.99 3.80
N PRO A 102 12.76 2.58 2.53
CA PRO A 102 13.82 3.10 1.66
C PRO A 102 13.71 4.59 1.34
N ALA A 103 12.50 5.16 1.26
CA ALA A 103 12.32 6.61 1.15
C ALA A 103 12.38 7.29 2.53
N TYR A 104 11.88 6.65 3.58
CA TYR A 104 11.89 7.18 4.94
C TYR A 104 13.31 7.44 5.46
N ARG A 105 14.20 6.44 5.37
CA ARG A 105 15.57 6.50 5.93
C ARG A 105 16.37 7.73 5.47
N PRO A 106 16.51 8.01 4.15
CA PRO A 106 17.26 9.19 3.73
C PRO A 106 16.55 10.50 4.11
N LEU A 107 15.21 10.56 4.04
CA LEU A 107 14.45 11.75 4.42
C LEU A 107 14.57 12.08 5.91
N ALA A 108 14.51 11.06 6.77
CA ALA A 108 14.69 11.22 8.22
C ALA A 108 16.11 11.71 8.57
N ARG A 109 17.13 11.29 7.81
CA ARG A 109 18.52 11.74 7.99
C ARG A 109 18.76 13.18 7.53
N THR A 110 18.18 13.58 6.40
CA THR A 110 18.40 14.93 5.85
C THR A 110 17.43 15.97 6.40
N GLY A 111 16.29 15.54 6.94
CA GLY A 111 15.20 16.41 7.36
C GLY A 111 14.40 16.96 6.18
N THR A 112 13.27 17.59 6.50
CA THR A 112 12.32 18.16 5.52
C THR A 112 12.43 19.68 5.37
N GLY A 113 13.30 20.34 6.15
CA GLY A 113 13.40 21.80 6.15
C GLY A 113 12.11 22.49 6.63
N GLY A 114 11.36 21.87 7.55
CA GLY A 114 10.08 22.38 8.05
C GLY A 114 8.87 22.04 7.18
N ARG A 115 9.03 21.17 6.17
CA ARG A 115 7.94 20.63 5.36
C ARG A 115 7.35 19.37 5.95
N VAL A 116 6.16 19.01 5.45
CA VAL A 116 5.49 17.75 5.77
C VAL A 116 5.83 16.72 4.69
N ALA A 117 6.09 15.48 5.10
CA ALA A 117 6.22 14.33 4.22
C ALA A 117 5.40 13.16 4.78
N VAL A 118 4.40 12.70 4.01
CA VAL A 118 3.60 11.52 4.35
C VAL A 118 3.94 10.41 3.36
N LEU A 119 4.58 9.35 3.86
CA LEU A 119 4.95 8.16 3.10
C LEU A 119 3.94 7.05 3.33
N SER A 120 3.96 6.05 2.46
CA SER A 120 3.10 4.87 2.53
C SER A 120 1.61 5.25 2.58
N ALA A 121 1.18 6.24 1.80
CA ALA A 121 -0.22 6.67 1.72
C ALA A 121 -1.02 5.83 0.71
N GLY A 122 -0.74 4.53 0.63
CA GLY A 122 -1.39 3.61 -0.30
C GLY A 122 -2.34 2.65 0.40
N MET A 123 -2.82 1.65 -0.36
CA MET A 123 -3.50 0.52 0.25
C MET A 123 -2.51 -0.39 0.98
N LEU A 124 -1.42 -0.77 0.31
CA LEU A 124 -0.31 -1.55 0.85
C LEU A 124 1.00 -0.98 0.27
N PRO A 125 1.86 -0.36 1.10
CA PRO A 125 1.64 0.00 2.51
C PRO A 125 0.68 1.21 2.68
N GLY A 126 0.14 1.38 3.88
CA GLY A 126 -0.71 2.50 4.29
C GLY A 126 -1.98 2.06 5.00
N LEU A 127 -3.02 1.76 4.23
CA LEU A 127 -4.28 1.25 4.74
C LEU A 127 -4.05 -0.02 5.58
N THR A 128 -3.13 -0.88 5.16
CA THR A 128 -2.74 -2.10 5.87
C THR A 128 -2.08 -1.88 7.23
N GLY A 129 -1.44 -0.74 7.46
CA GLY A 129 -0.97 -0.33 8.79
C GLY A 129 -2.02 0.41 9.61
N LEU A 130 -2.92 1.13 8.95
CA LEU A 130 -3.94 1.96 9.60
C LEU A 130 -5.10 1.13 10.18
N LEU A 131 -5.55 0.09 9.46
CA LEU A 131 -6.69 -0.73 9.89
C LEU A 131 -6.43 -1.52 11.20
N PRO A 132 -5.24 -2.12 11.42
CA PRO A 132 -4.89 -2.71 12.72
C PRO A 132 -4.95 -1.70 13.88
N ARG A 133 -4.48 -0.46 13.67
CA ARG A 133 -4.54 0.60 14.69
C ARG A 133 -5.99 0.97 15.02
N HIS A 134 -6.86 1.02 14.00
CA HIS A 134 -8.29 1.25 14.21
C HIS A 134 -8.93 0.12 15.03
N LEU A 135 -8.65 -1.14 14.70
CA LEU A 135 -9.12 -2.29 15.46
C LEU A 135 -8.60 -2.30 16.90
N ALA A 136 -7.33 -1.96 17.11
CA ALA A 136 -6.73 -1.92 18.44
C ALA A 136 -7.37 -0.86 19.35
N GLY A 137 -7.84 0.26 18.78
CA GLY A 137 -8.63 1.26 19.52
C GLY A 137 -9.99 0.76 20.01
N LEU A 138 -10.47 -0.39 19.52
CA LEU A 138 -11.71 -1.05 19.94
C LEU A 138 -11.47 -2.22 20.91
N ALA A 139 -10.21 -2.59 21.17
CA ALA A 139 -9.87 -3.72 22.03
C ALA A 139 -9.99 -3.36 23.52
N GLU A 140 -10.28 -4.36 24.35
CA GLU A 140 -10.55 -4.16 25.78
C GLU A 140 -9.41 -4.64 26.71
N GLY A 141 -8.24 -4.98 26.14
CA GLY A 141 -6.99 -5.26 26.84
C GLY A 141 -6.39 -6.65 26.58
N GLY A 142 -5.21 -6.91 27.18
CA GLY A 142 -4.43 -8.14 26.97
C GLY A 142 -3.49 -8.07 25.76
N PRO A 143 -2.59 -9.05 25.60
CA PRO A 143 -1.73 -9.11 24.44
C PRO A 143 -2.59 -9.33 23.19
N LEU A 144 -2.47 -8.42 22.25
CA LEU A 144 -3.22 -8.48 21.01
C LEU A 144 -2.56 -9.47 20.05
N ARG A 145 -3.36 -10.31 19.40
CA ARG A 145 -2.95 -11.09 18.22
C ARG A 145 -3.59 -10.49 16.98
N LEU A 146 -2.77 -10.28 15.95
CA LEU A 146 -3.23 -9.80 14.65
C LEU A 146 -2.99 -10.86 13.56
N ASP A 147 -4.05 -11.26 12.87
CA ASP A 147 -3.97 -12.08 11.66
C ASP A 147 -4.44 -11.22 10.46
N VAL A 148 -3.63 -11.18 9.41
CA VAL A 148 -3.85 -10.31 8.24
C VAL A 148 -3.81 -11.13 6.97
N TYR A 149 -4.85 -11.01 6.15
CA TYR A 149 -4.97 -11.68 4.85
C TYR A 149 -5.28 -10.63 3.78
N THR A 150 -4.29 -10.33 2.94
CA THR A 150 -4.43 -9.32 1.90
C THR A 150 -4.16 -9.91 0.53
N GLY A 151 -5.07 -9.72 -0.40
CA GLY A 151 -4.87 -10.19 -1.76
C GLY A 151 -6.13 -10.25 -2.59
N GLY A 152 -6.00 -10.82 -3.78
CA GLY A 152 -7.09 -10.87 -4.73
C GLY A 152 -6.58 -10.96 -6.16
N LEU A 153 -7.49 -10.72 -7.10
CA LEU A 153 -7.22 -10.77 -8.52
C LEU A 153 -7.29 -9.34 -9.08
N ASP A 154 -6.15 -8.79 -9.47
CA ASP A 154 -6.08 -7.41 -9.94
C ASP A 154 -5.14 -7.25 -11.14
N ARG A 155 -5.29 -6.14 -11.87
CA ARG A 155 -4.36 -5.76 -12.93
C ARG A 155 -3.01 -5.40 -12.29
N LEU A 156 -1.93 -5.93 -12.81
CA LEU A 156 -0.59 -5.53 -12.38
C LEU A 156 0.02 -4.54 -13.39
N THR A 157 0.24 -3.30 -12.96
CA THR A 157 0.92 -2.30 -13.80
C THR A 157 2.43 -2.59 -13.85
N PRO A 158 3.15 -2.16 -14.90
CA PRO A 158 4.61 -2.33 -14.96
C PRO A 158 5.36 -1.70 -13.78
N ALA A 159 4.87 -0.58 -13.23
CA ALA A 159 5.46 0.04 -12.05
C ALA A 159 5.30 -0.86 -10.81
N ALA A 160 4.07 -1.32 -10.53
CA ALA A 160 3.79 -2.22 -9.42
C ALA A 160 4.51 -3.57 -9.57
N ALA A 161 4.59 -4.13 -10.78
CA ALA A 161 5.38 -5.32 -11.07
C ALA A 161 6.87 -5.10 -10.78
N GLY A 162 7.40 -3.91 -11.10
CA GLY A 162 8.76 -3.54 -10.75
C GLY A 162 8.98 -3.49 -9.24
N ASP A 163 8.03 -2.94 -8.48
CA ASP A 163 8.09 -2.92 -7.02
C ASP A 163 8.09 -4.33 -6.42
N VAL A 164 7.21 -5.22 -6.91
CA VAL A 164 7.16 -6.63 -6.48
C VAL A 164 8.49 -7.34 -6.75
N LEU A 165 9.05 -7.19 -7.96
CA LEU A 165 10.32 -7.82 -8.31
C LEU A 165 11.51 -7.26 -7.52
N LEU A 166 11.53 -5.96 -7.26
CA LEU A 166 12.62 -5.33 -6.50
C LEU A 166 12.56 -5.73 -5.02
N ALA A 167 11.37 -5.82 -4.44
CA ALA A 167 11.18 -6.36 -3.10
C ALA A 167 11.58 -7.85 -3.02
N GLY A 168 11.25 -8.65 -4.04
CA GLY A 168 11.53 -10.08 -4.07
C GLY A 168 12.98 -10.48 -4.35
N LYS A 169 13.81 -9.57 -4.90
CA LYS A 169 15.22 -9.86 -5.26
C LYS A 169 16.18 -9.93 -4.07
N GLY A 170 15.68 -9.80 -2.84
CA GLY A 170 16.49 -9.84 -1.63
C GLY A 170 17.26 -8.53 -1.45
N GLY A 171 16.70 -7.64 -0.64
CA GLY A 171 17.41 -6.52 -0.02
C GLY A 171 17.58 -6.77 1.48
N ASP A 172 17.93 -5.73 2.24
CA ASP A 172 17.88 -5.79 3.69
C ASP A 172 16.44 -6.15 4.11
N ALA A 173 16.25 -7.21 4.90
CA ALA A 173 14.93 -7.59 5.41
C ALA A 173 14.29 -6.43 6.20
N ALA A 174 15.10 -5.55 6.79
CA ALA A 174 14.62 -4.34 7.45
C ALA A 174 14.09 -3.26 6.48
N ASP A 175 14.30 -3.38 5.17
CA ASP A 175 13.78 -2.48 4.14
C ASP A 175 12.53 -3.03 3.44
N HIS A 176 12.37 -4.35 3.36
CA HIS A 176 11.33 -4.98 2.52
C HIS A 176 10.39 -5.91 3.30
N GLY A 177 10.84 -6.47 4.42
CA GLY A 177 10.18 -7.58 5.10
C GLY A 177 10.85 -8.93 4.84
N GLU A 178 10.27 -9.98 5.43
CA GLU A 178 10.79 -11.35 5.35
C GLU A 178 9.67 -12.36 5.02
N PRO A 179 9.83 -13.19 3.97
CA PRO A 179 8.89 -14.27 3.67
C PRO A 179 8.92 -15.33 4.77
N LEU A 180 7.78 -15.96 5.03
CA LEU A 180 7.59 -17.02 6.04
C LEU A 180 7.82 -16.56 7.49
N ALA A 181 8.18 -15.31 7.72
CA ALA A 181 8.35 -14.77 9.06
C ALA A 181 7.00 -14.36 9.68
N SER A 182 7.00 -14.26 11.01
CA SER A 182 5.91 -13.69 11.80
C SER A 182 6.46 -12.79 12.89
N TRP A 183 5.62 -11.98 13.52
CA TRP A 183 5.98 -11.28 14.76
C TRP A 183 5.58 -12.12 15.96
N ARG A 184 6.45 -12.23 16.97
CA ARG A 184 6.14 -12.87 18.25
C ARG A 184 6.97 -12.24 19.38
N ASP A 185 6.31 -11.94 20.50
CA ASP A 185 6.93 -11.51 21.76
C ASP A 185 7.99 -10.39 21.59
N GLY A 186 7.64 -9.37 20.80
CA GLY A 186 8.48 -8.17 20.63
C GLY A 186 9.51 -8.24 19.50
N GLY A 187 9.49 -9.29 18.67
CA GLY A 187 10.41 -9.37 17.54
C GLY A 187 9.94 -10.22 16.38
N ARG A 188 10.64 -10.08 15.25
CA ARG A 188 10.49 -10.95 14.09
C ARG A 188 11.04 -12.35 14.40
N VAL A 189 10.26 -13.36 14.05
CA VAL A 189 10.65 -14.77 14.05
C VAL A 189 10.70 -15.27 12.60
N SER A 190 11.90 -15.49 12.09
CA SER A 190 12.16 -15.99 10.75
C SER A 190 11.59 -17.40 10.54
N ARG A 191 10.97 -17.64 9.38
CA ARG A 191 10.40 -18.95 8.99
C ARG A 191 9.47 -19.57 10.04
N ALA A 192 8.73 -18.75 10.76
CA ALA A 192 7.76 -19.18 11.77
C ALA A 192 6.48 -19.78 11.20
N LEU A 193 6.18 -19.50 9.92
CA LEU A 193 4.94 -19.89 9.25
C LEU A 193 5.25 -20.62 7.94
N ALA A 194 4.31 -21.46 7.50
CA ALA A 194 4.34 -22.13 6.20
C ALA A 194 3.20 -21.62 5.30
N PRO A 195 3.35 -21.66 3.96
CA PRO A 195 2.24 -21.40 3.06
C PRO A 195 1.10 -22.38 3.29
N ALA A 196 -0.14 -21.88 3.27
CA ALA A 196 -1.34 -22.70 3.28
C ALA A 196 -1.91 -22.75 1.86
N GLN A 197 -1.85 -23.94 1.24
CA GLN A 197 -2.40 -24.22 -0.09
C GLN A 197 -3.87 -24.60 0.00
N ASP A 198 -4.64 -24.27 -1.05
CA ASP A 198 -6.06 -24.60 -1.19
C ASP A 198 -6.89 -24.22 0.05
N ALA A 199 -6.54 -23.10 0.68
CA ALA A 199 -7.22 -22.60 1.85
C ALA A 199 -8.56 -21.96 1.46
N GLU A 200 -9.60 -22.26 2.24
CA GLU A 200 -10.91 -21.59 2.15
C GLU A 200 -10.93 -20.43 3.13
N LEU A 201 -10.73 -19.20 2.61
CA LEU A 201 -10.76 -17.98 3.42
C LEU A 201 -12.11 -17.26 3.29
N PRO A 202 -12.68 -16.74 4.39
CA PRO A 202 -13.88 -15.90 4.34
C PRO A 202 -13.70 -14.72 3.37
N TYR A 203 -14.77 -14.35 2.66
CA TYR A 203 -14.82 -13.23 1.70
C TYR A 203 -13.99 -13.40 0.42
N PHE A 204 -13.23 -14.49 0.26
CA PHE A 204 -12.63 -14.85 -1.01
C PHE A 204 -13.60 -15.74 -1.82
N PRO A 205 -13.71 -15.55 -3.14
CA PRO A 205 -14.71 -16.24 -3.97
C PRO A 205 -14.39 -17.71 -4.26
N GLY A 206 -13.27 -18.24 -3.77
CA GLY A 206 -12.87 -19.64 -3.94
C GLY A 206 -11.51 -19.91 -3.29
N PRO A 207 -10.95 -21.12 -3.51
CA PRO A 207 -9.69 -21.52 -2.91
C PRO A 207 -8.54 -20.57 -3.24
N VAL A 208 -7.71 -20.33 -2.23
CA VAL A 208 -6.54 -19.45 -2.32
C VAL A 208 -5.31 -20.13 -1.76
N THR A 209 -4.15 -19.63 -2.17
CA THR A 209 -2.91 -19.90 -1.42
C THR A 209 -2.58 -18.69 -0.56
N ALA A 210 -2.40 -18.89 0.74
CA ALA A 210 -1.97 -17.87 1.68
C ALA A 210 -0.47 -18.01 1.94
N TYR A 211 0.32 -17.05 1.47
CA TYR A 211 1.77 -17.02 1.64
C TYR A 211 2.17 -16.07 2.76
N PRO A 212 2.77 -16.56 3.86
CA PRO A 212 3.17 -15.68 4.95
C PRO A 212 4.30 -14.73 4.52
N TYR A 213 4.13 -13.46 4.86
CA TYR A 213 5.09 -12.40 4.58
C TYR A 213 4.97 -11.31 5.64
N LEU A 214 6.04 -11.10 6.43
CA LEU A 214 6.08 -10.04 7.42
C LEU A 214 6.76 -8.82 6.82
N SER A 215 6.00 -7.78 6.48
CA SER A 215 6.55 -6.53 5.94
C SER A 215 7.17 -5.64 7.03
N ALA A 216 8.03 -4.70 6.63
CA ALA A 216 8.56 -3.69 7.56
C ALA A 216 7.44 -2.81 8.17
N GLU A 217 6.37 -2.55 7.41
CA GLU A 217 5.15 -1.92 7.96
C GLU A 217 4.51 -2.79 9.04
N ALA A 218 4.34 -4.09 8.81
CA ALA A 218 3.73 -5.00 9.77
C ALA A 218 4.56 -5.11 11.06
N GLU A 219 5.90 -5.16 10.96
CA GLU A 219 6.79 -5.10 12.13
C GLU A 219 6.61 -3.81 12.92
N ARG A 220 6.57 -2.66 12.24
CA ARG A 220 6.37 -1.35 12.89
C ARG A 220 5.02 -1.28 13.59
N VAL A 221 3.95 -1.72 12.92
CA VAL A 221 2.60 -1.76 13.50
C VAL A 221 2.55 -2.72 14.68
N ALA A 222 3.18 -3.88 14.58
CA ALA A 222 3.22 -4.85 15.66
C ALA A 222 3.98 -4.34 16.89
N HIS A 223 5.08 -3.65 16.67
CA HIS A 223 5.84 -2.97 17.71
C HIS A 223 5.02 -1.84 18.36
N ASP A 224 4.45 -0.92 17.57
CA ASP A 224 3.73 0.26 18.07
C ASP A 224 2.45 -0.10 18.84
N LEU A 225 1.81 -1.23 18.50
CA LEU A 225 0.62 -1.75 19.18
C LEU A 225 0.94 -2.76 20.29
N GLU A 226 2.21 -3.00 20.59
CA GLU A 226 2.66 -3.99 21.57
C GLU A 226 2.02 -5.38 21.35
N LEU A 227 1.92 -5.80 20.09
CA LEU A 227 1.29 -7.08 19.74
C LEU A 227 2.11 -8.25 20.30
N GLY A 228 1.41 -9.22 20.90
CA GLY A 228 2.02 -10.49 21.30
C GLY A 228 2.36 -11.37 20.11
N GLU A 229 1.52 -11.33 19.06
CA GLU A 229 1.74 -12.10 17.84
C GLU A 229 1.12 -11.36 16.63
N ALA A 230 1.82 -11.36 15.50
CA ALA A 230 1.25 -10.93 14.22
C ALA A 230 1.60 -11.91 13.09
N ARG A 231 0.59 -12.32 12.33
CA ARG A 231 0.72 -13.22 11.18
C ARG A 231 0.12 -12.55 9.97
N CYS A 232 0.94 -12.30 8.97
CA CYS A 232 0.52 -11.58 7.76
C CYS A 232 0.69 -12.49 6.55
N TYR A 233 -0.34 -12.54 5.71
CA TYR A 233 -0.41 -13.41 4.55
C TYR A 233 -0.76 -12.59 3.31
N THR A 234 0.06 -12.76 2.27
CA THR A 234 -0.34 -12.40 0.91
C THR A 234 -1.19 -13.53 0.35
N VAL A 235 -2.42 -13.21 -0.03
CA VAL A 235 -3.39 -14.18 -0.53
C VAL A 235 -3.41 -14.15 -2.05
N VAL A 236 -3.21 -15.30 -2.66
CA VAL A 236 -3.13 -15.46 -4.11
C VAL A 236 -4.26 -16.36 -4.57
N PRO A 237 -5.19 -15.87 -5.43
CA PRO A 237 -6.28 -16.68 -5.95
C PRO A 237 -5.78 -17.71 -6.98
N GLY A 238 -6.18 -18.97 -6.80
CA GLY A 238 -5.73 -20.07 -7.66
C GLY A 238 -4.34 -20.60 -7.29
N GLY A 239 -4.11 -21.89 -7.49
CA GLY A 239 -2.94 -22.62 -6.98
C GLY A 239 -1.58 -22.32 -7.63
N GLU A 240 -1.50 -21.44 -8.65
CA GLU A 240 -0.29 -21.34 -9.50
C GLU A 240 0.43 -19.97 -9.48
N ALA A 241 -0.15 -18.90 -8.94
CA ALA A 241 0.35 -17.54 -9.20
C ALA A 241 1.67 -17.16 -8.48
N VAL A 242 2.10 -17.86 -7.43
CA VAL A 242 3.40 -17.59 -6.77
C VAL A 242 4.60 -18.11 -7.57
N GLY A 243 4.41 -19.13 -8.40
CA GLY A 243 5.41 -19.52 -9.39
C GLY A 243 5.68 -18.41 -10.42
N GLY A 244 4.69 -17.57 -10.71
CA GLY A 244 4.77 -16.49 -11.69
C GLY A 244 5.74 -15.36 -11.32
N VAL A 245 5.84 -14.99 -10.03
CA VAL A 245 6.79 -13.97 -9.56
C VAL A 245 8.23 -14.49 -9.62
N ALA A 246 8.47 -15.72 -9.14
CA ALA A 246 9.79 -16.33 -9.13
C ALA A 246 10.30 -16.63 -10.55
N ALA A 247 9.40 -16.92 -11.49
CA ALA A 247 9.74 -17.22 -12.89
C ALA A 247 9.81 -15.98 -13.80
N ALA A 248 9.37 -14.80 -13.35
CA ALA A 248 9.32 -13.61 -14.19
C ALA A 248 10.72 -13.04 -14.47
N ALA A 249 11.10 -12.98 -15.74
CA ALA A 249 12.37 -12.41 -16.18
C ALA A 249 12.42 -10.86 -16.08
N SER A 250 11.25 -10.20 -16.12
CA SER A 250 11.15 -8.74 -16.07
C SER A 250 9.80 -8.28 -15.49
N ALA A 251 9.71 -6.99 -15.12
CA ALA A 251 8.46 -6.38 -14.66
C ALA A 251 7.37 -6.40 -15.75
N ALA A 252 7.77 -6.29 -17.02
CA ALA A 252 6.84 -6.39 -18.14
C ALA A 252 6.30 -7.82 -18.30
N ASP A 253 7.15 -8.83 -18.10
CA ASP A 253 6.72 -10.23 -18.12
C ASP A 253 5.75 -10.55 -16.99
N LEU A 254 6.06 -10.11 -15.77
CA LEU A 254 5.18 -10.31 -14.62
C LEU A 254 3.81 -9.62 -14.83
N ALA A 255 3.82 -8.37 -15.30
CA ALA A 255 2.59 -7.64 -15.61
C ALA A 255 1.76 -8.33 -16.70
N ARG A 256 2.42 -8.90 -17.72
CA ARG A 256 1.76 -9.65 -18.80
C ARG A 256 1.14 -10.95 -18.27
N THR A 257 1.86 -11.72 -17.46
CA THR A 257 1.35 -12.96 -16.85
C THR A 257 0.13 -12.70 -15.98
N ALA A 258 0.20 -11.69 -15.09
CA ALA A 258 -0.95 -11.28 -14.29
C ALA A 258 -2.15 -10.84 -15.17
N GLY A 259 -1.88 -10.20 -16.30
CA GLY A 259 -2.92 -9.84 -17.28
C GLY A 259 -3.60 -11.04 -17.93
N LEU A 260 -2.87 -12.13 -18.18
CA LEU A 260 -3.42 -13.39 -18.70
C LEU A 260 -4.26 -14.11 -17.64
N GLU A 261 -3.80 -14.15 -16.39
CA GLU A 261 -4.55 -14.75 -15.28
C GLU A 261 -5.87 -14.01 -14.98
N LEU A 262 -5.91 -12.70 -15.23
CA LEU A 262 -7.10 -11.87 -15.09
C LEU A 262 -8.08 -12.03 -16.27
N ALA A 263 -7.63 -12.50 -17.43
CA ALA A 263 -8.45 -12.54 -18.64
C ALA A 263 -9.73 -13.38 -18.42
N GLY A 264 -10.89 -12.79 -18.72
CA GLY A 264 -12.19 -13.44 -18.54
C GLY A 264 -12.68 -13.52 -17.09
N ARG A 265 -11.98 -12.92 -16.13
CA ARG A 265 -12.34 -12.90 -14.71
C ARG A 265 -12.65 -11.49 -14.22
N THR A 266 -13.49 -11.40 -13.20
CA THR A 266 -13.81 -10.12 -12.54
C THR A 266 -12.73 -9.81 -11.49
N PRO A 267 -12.04 -8.65 -11.59
CA PRO A 267 -11.07 -8.27 -10.58
C PRO A 267 -11.74 -7.98 -9.22
N TYR A 268 -11.01 -8.29 -8.15
CA TYR A 268 -11.40 -7.99 -6.78
C TYR A 268 -10.15 -7.94 -5.89
N TYR A 269 -10.23 -7.22 -4.79
CA TYR A 269 -9.20 -7.18 -3.77
C TYR A 269 -9.83 -7.19 -2.38
N VAL A 270 -9.27 -7.99 -1.47
CA VAL A 270 -9.72 -8.17 -0.10
C VAL A 270 -8.58 -7.82 0.86
N LEU A 271 -8.89 -7.01 1.86
CA LEU A 271 -8.09 -6.84 3.07
C LEU A 271 -8.92 -7.39 4.22
N LEU A 272 -8.49 -8.48 4.84
CA LEU A 272 -9.18 -9.14 5.94
C LEU A 272 -8.24 -9.14 7.15
N PHE A 273 -8.68 -8.53 8.24
CA PHE A 273 -7.94 -8.42 9.49
C PHE A 273 -8.74 -9.08 10.61
N GLN A 274 -8.10 -9.92 11.40
CA GLN A 274 -8.63 -10.40 12.67
C GLN A 274 -7.73 -9.92 13.80
N LEU A 275 -8.28 -9.12 14.71
CA LEU A 275 -7.62 -8.72 15.93
C LEU A 275 -8.27 -9.45 17.09
N SER A 276 -7.50 -10.30 17.77
CA SER A 276 -7.94 -11.03 18.95
C SER A 276 -7.35 -10.41 20.22
N ASP A 277 -8.22 -10.20 21.21
CA ASP A 277 -7.84 -9.82 22.56
C ASP A 277 -8.22 -10.94 23.55
N ALA A 278 -8.15 -10.69 24.86
CA ALA A 278 -8.48 -11.70 25.86
C ALA A 278 -9.97 -12.12 25.89
N ARG A 279 -10.86 -11.38 25.23
CA ARG A 279 -12.31 -11.56 25.27
C ARG A 279 -12.89 -12.03 23.94
N ALA A 280 -12.44 -11.44 22.84
CA ALA A 280 -13.07 -11.62 21.55
C ALA A 280 -12.08 -11.44 20.38
N THR A 281 -12.50 -11.94 19.22
CA THR A 281 -11.86 -11.68 17.93
C THR A 281 -12.77 -10.77 17.12
N ARG A 282 -12.25 -9.60 16.75
CA ARG A 282 -12.93 -8.63 15.89
C ARG A 282 -12.38 -8.75 14.48
N THR A 283 -13.27 -8.80 13.50
CA THR A 283 -12.91 -8.91 12.08
C THR A 283 -13.23 -7.63 11.35
N LEU A 284 -12.24 -7.03 10.69
CA LEU A 284 -12.44 -5.91 9.77
C LEU A 284 -12.12 -6.37 8.35
N VAL A 285 -13.05 -6.12 7.43
CA VAL A 285 -12.92 -6.48 6.02
C VAL A 285 -13.09 -5.27 5.14
N VAL A 286 -12.16 -5.05 4.22
CA VAL A 286 -12.29 -4.11 3.11
C VAL A 286 -12.30 -4.88 1.81
N ARG A 287 -13.35 -4.73 1.00
CA ARG A 287 -13.43 -5.32 -0.35
C ARG A 287 -13.58 -4.23 -1.39
N ALA A 288 -12.76 -4.29 -2.44
CA ALA A 288 -12.81 -3.36 -3.55
C ALA A 288 -12.71 -4.11 -4.89
N ALA A 289 -13.06 -3.41 -5.98
CA ALA A 289 -12.89 -3.93 -7.34
C ALA A 289 -11.41 -4.00 -7.77
N GLY A 290 -10.49 -3.39 -7.03
CA GLY A 290 -9.06 -3.40 -7.32
C GLY A 290 -8.27 -2.51 -6.37
N SER A 291 -6.95 -2.69 -6.39
CA SER A 291 -6.04 -2.07 -5.44
C SER A 291 -5.79 -0.60 -5.69
N TYR A 292 -5.73 -0.19 -6.95
CA TYR A 292 -5.35 1.19 -7.31
C TYR A 292 -6.37 2.24 -6.89
N ALA A 293 -7.67 1.90 -6.87
CA ALA A 293 -8.71 2.81 -6.43
C ALA A 293 -8.62 3.07 -4.92
N LEU A 294 -8.35 2.01 -4.13
CA LEU A 294 -8.08 2.12 -2.70
C LEU A 294 -6.84 2.98 -2.44
N THR A 295 -5.71 2.68 -3.10
CA THR A 295 -4.49 3.48 -2.99
C THR A 295 -4.73 4.94 -3.35
N ALA A 296 -5.43 5.22 -4.45
CA ALA A 296 -5.73 6.59 -4.87
C ALA A 296 -6.60 7.36 -3.87
N ALA A 297 -7.57 6.69 -3.23
CA ALA A 297 -8.41 7.29 -2.20
C ALA A 297 -7.60 7.63 -0.93
N VAL A 298 -6.69 6.76 -0.50
CA VAL A 298 -5.80 7.04 0.65
C VAL A 298 -4.83 8.18 0.32
N VAL A 299 -4.23 8.18 -0.88
CA VAL A 299 -3.36 9.28 -1.34
C VAL A 299 -4.10 10.61 -1.36
N ALA A 300 -5.33 10.62 -1.90
CA ALA A 300 -6.14 11.84 -1.96
C ALA A 300 -6.48 12.35 -0.56
N HIS A 301 -6.80 11.44 0.36
CA HIS A 301 -7.05 11.77 1.76
C HIS A 301 -5.80 12.36 2.44
N ALA A 302 -4.64 11.73 2.26
CA ALA A 302 -3.37 12.23 2.79
C ALA A 302 -3.02 13.63 2.24
N ALA A 303 -3.18 13.85 0.95
CA ALA A 303 -2.96 15.16 0.34
C ALA A 303 -3.90 16.24 0.90
N ALA A 304 -5.17 15.90 1.13
CA ALA A 304 -6.14 16.80 1.74
C ALA A 304 -5.78 17.14 3.20
N ALA A 305 -5.40 16.14 4.00
CA ALA A 305 -4.97 16.35 5.40
C ALA A 305 -3.73 17.25 5.50
N VAL A 306 -2.73 17.04 4.62
CA VAL A 306 -1.55 17.90 4.54
C VAL A 306 -1.94 19.33 4.12
N LEU A 307 -2.80 19.50 3.13
CA LEU A 307 -3.26 20.84 2.69
C LEU A 307 -4.04 21.60 3.77
N ALA A 308 -4.79 20.87 4.59
CA ALA A 308 -5.56 21.40 5.72
C ALA A 308 -4.68 21.71 6.95
N GLY A 309 -3.39 21.33 6.94
CA GLY A 309 -2.49 21.55 8.07
C GLY A 309 -2.73 20.60 9.24
N GLU A 310 -3.33 19.43 8.98
CA GLU A 310 -3.67 18.43 10.00
C GLU A 310 -2.48 17.52 10.35
N VAL A 311 -1.44 17.53 9.52
CA VAL A 311 -0.21 16.75 9.72
C VAL A 311 0.93 17.69 10.12
N PRO A 312 1.67 17.42 11.21
CA PRO A 312 2.78 18.26 11.63
C PRO A 312 3.97 18.17 10.66
N PRO A 313 4.88 19.17 10.66
CA PRO A 313 6.14 19.10 9.92
C PRO A 313 6.99 17.90 10.36
N GLY A 314 7.60 17.21 9.38
CA GLY A 314 8.39 16.01 9.62
C GLY A 314 8.16 14.94 8.57
N VAL A 315 8.79 13.78 8.76
CA VAL A 315 8.60 12.59 7.93
C VAL A 315 7.75 11.60 8.70
N HIS A 316 6.61 11.24 8.11
CA HIS A 316 5.60 10.42 8.73
C HIS A 316 5.19 9.27 7.81
N PHE A 317 4.81 8.14 8.41
CA PHE A 317 4.04 7.12 7.69
C PHE A 317 2.55 7.43 7.83
N ALA A 318 1.80 7.22 6.76
CA ALA A 318 0.38 7.57 6.68
C ALA A 318 -0.45 6.91 7.79
N ASP A 319 -0.20 5.64 8.10
CA ASP A 319 -0.90 4.91 9.16
C ASP A 319 -0.70 5.51 10.56
N ALA A 320 0.39 6.25 10.78
CA ALA A 320 0.71 6.85 12.07
C ALA A 320 0.13 8.27 12.26
N VAL A 321 -0.28 8.95 11.18
CA VAL A 321 -0.70 10.36 11.24
C VAL A 321 -2.08 10.65 10.67
N LEU A 322 -2.65 9.74 9.88
CA LEU A 322 -4.01 9.92 9.35
C LEU A 322 -5.05 9.38 10.33
N ASP A 323 -6.18 10.08 10.41
CA ASP A 323 -7.35 9.66 11.18
C ASP A 323 -8.01 8.45 10.51
N PRO A 324 -8.08 7.28 11.18
CA PRO A 324 -8.64 6.09 10.57
C PRO A 324 -10.10 6.23 10.15
N ALA A 325 -10.93 6.93 10.94
CA ALA A 325 -12.34 7.11 10.63
C ALA A 325 -12.53 7.94 9.35
N ARG A 326 -11.69 8.97 9.16
CA ARG A 326 -11.73 9.81 7.96
C ARG A 326 -11.21 9.08 6.73
N VAL A 327 -10.16 8.26 6.88
CA VAL A 327 -9.66 7.41 5.79
C VAL A 327 -10.71 6.39 5.37
N LEU A 328 -11.35 5.70 6.33
CA LEU A 328 -12.43 4.74 6.07
C LEU A 328 -13.62 5.39 5.34
N ALA A 329 -14.03 6.59 5.75
CA ALA A 329 -15.05 7.36 5.04
C ALA A 329 -14.61 7.75 3.62
N GLY A 330 -13.33 8.09 3.44
CA GLY A 330 -12.74 8.45 2.14
C GLY A 330 -12.67 7.29 1.13
N ILE A 331 -12.54 6.05 1.60
CA ILE A 331 -12.51 4.86 0.71
C ILE A 331 -13.90 4.27 0.42
N ALA A 332 -14.93 4.64 1.18
CA ALA A 332 -16.30 4.12 1.02
C ALA A 332 -16.88 4.22 -0.42
N PRO A 333 -16.55 5.24 -1.25
CA PRO A 333 -17.00 5.28 -2.64
C PRO A 333 -16.41 4.21 -3.55
N VAL A 334 -15.29 3.58 -3.16
CA VAL A 334 -14.55 2.62 -3.99
C VAL A 334 -14.42 1.24 -3.35
N ALA A 335 -14.94 1.07 -2.13
CA ALA A 335 -14.83 -0.15 -1.35
C ALA A 335 -16.00 -0.34 -0.40
N THR A 336 -16.27 -1.60 -0.06
CA THR A 336 -17.13 -1.96 1.08
C THR A 336 -16.24 -2.19 2.30
N VAL A 337 -16.68 -1.69 3.45
CA VAL A 337 -16.01 -1.87 4.74
C VAL A 337 -17.01 -2.54 5.69
N GLU A 338 -16.56 -3.61 6.34
CA GLU A 338 -17.37 -4.39 7.28
C GLU A 338 -16.56 -4.61 8.57
N LEU A 339 -17.17 -4.35 9.72
CA LEU A 339 -16.64 -4.69 11.05
C LEU A 339 -17.61 -5.66 11.71
N THR A 340 -17.13 -6.84 12.09
CA THR A 340 -17.97 -7.94 12.57
C THR A 340 -17.22 -8.87 13.52
N ASP A 341 -17.94 -9.44 14.49
CA ASP A 341 -17.43 -10.48 15.40
C ASP A 341 -17.99 -11.87 15.01
N ALA A 342 -18.72 -11.95 13.89
CA ALA A 342 -19.38 -13.18 13.45
C ALA A 342 -18.44 -14.17 12.73
N VAL A 343 -17.24 -13.74 12.37
CA VAL A 343 -16.26 -14.58 11.66
C VAL A 343 -15.36 -15.23 12.72
N PRO A 344 -15.34 -16.57 12.81
CA PRO A 344 -14.49 -17.26 13.78
C PRO A 344 -13.00 -17.01 13.48
N PRO A 345 -12.11 -17.15 14.49
CA PRO A 345 -10.67 -17.06 14.27
C PRO A 345 -10.22 -18.04 13.18
N ILE A 346 -9.47 -17.53 12.21
CA ILE A 346 -8.91 -18.31 11.11
C ILE A 346 -7.60 -18.94 11.59
N ASP A 347 -7.49 -20.27 11.50
CA ASP A 347 -6.24 -20.97 11.77
C ASP A 347 -5.76 -21.67 10.50
N LEU A 348 -4.69 -21.13 9.91
CA LEU A 348 -4.05 -21.70 8.71
C LEU A 348 -2.85 -22.60 9.04
N ARG A 349 -2.67 -23.01 10.30
CA ARG A 349 -1.67 -24.03 10.62
C ARG A 349 -1.96 -25.28 9.79
N ALA A 350 -0.93 -25.80 9.13
CA ALA A 350 -1.02 -27.10 8.48
C ALA A 350 -1.57 -28.12 9.50
N PRO A 351 -2.41 -29.08 9.11
CA PRO A 351 -2.67 -30.22 9.96
C PRO A 351 -1.30 -30.77 10.35
N ALA A 352 -1.07 -30.95 11.65
CA ALA A 352 0.01 -31.81 12.08
C ALA A 352 -0.31 -33.17 11.43
N PHE A 353 0.42 -33.51 10.37
CA PHE A 353 0.52 -34.91 10.00
C PHE A 353 1.25 -35.54 11.19
N GLU A 354 0.47 -36.00 12.18
CA GLU A 354 0.96 -37.02 13.08
C GLU A 354 1.33 -38.18 12.16
N GLU A 355 2.63 -38.36 11.92
CA GLU A 355 3.15 -39.65 11.48
C GLU A 355 2.73 -40.64 12.53
N GLY A 356 1.57 -41.28 12.30
CA GLY A 356 1.15 -42.44 13.05
C GLY A 356 2.25 -43.48 12.97
N GLU A 357 2.64 -43.96 14.15
CA GLU A 357 3.58 -45.07 14.31
C GLU A 357 3.22 -46.23 13.37
N LEU A 358 4.25 -46.78 12.74
CA LEU A 358 4.25 -47.88 11.77
C LEU A 358 3.41 -49.10 12.17
#